data_AF-A0A1I3YK10-F1
#
_entry.id   AF-A0A1I3YK10-F1
#
_cell.length_a   1.000
_cell.length_b   1.000
_cell.length_c   1.000
_cell.angle_alpha   90.00
_cell.angle_beta   90.00
_cell.angle_gamma   90.00
#
_symmetry.space_group_name_H-M   'P 1'
#
loop_
_entity.id
_entity.type
_entity.pdbx_description
1 polymer ?
#
loop_
_entity_poly.entity_id
_entity_poly.type
_entity_poly.pdbx_seq_one_letter_code
_entity_poly.pdbx_strand_id
1 'polypeptide(L)'
;MRVVPCIIAMIVFGATLAALPLAIRHLFPDEYDEAMAQDRRAANSRGDTVAEYDRSCGFGVFDQSIVLQLAGAEKLTTLAKFQNLHYAYPKFHWINDNNLNVELGSVRGLSSLRGKAGNIRISYTYTMADKVQ
;
A
#
# COMPACT_ATOMS: atom_id res chain seq x y z
N MET A 1 22.48 16.79 26.81
CA MET A 1 21.15 17.23 27.24
C MET A 1 20.96 18.69 26.84
N ARG A 2 20.06 18.97 25.89
CA ARG A 2 19.61 20.32 25.52
C ARG A 2 18.11 20.25 25.23
N VAL A 3 17.40 21.24 25.76
CA VAL A 3 15.96 21.37 25.91
C VAL A 3 15.43 22.38 24.88
N VAL A 4 14.44 21.96 24.07
CA VAL A 4 13.15 22.59 23.63
C VAL A 4 13.21 24.02 23.00
N PRO A 5 12.46 24.31 21.90
CA PRO A 5 11.09 24.82 22.05
C PRO A 5 10.04 24.30 21.04
N CYS A 6 8.88 23.92 21.58
CA CYS A 6 7.57 24.07 20.96
C CYS A 6 7.40 25.53 20.52
N ILE A 7 7.07 25.77 19.25
CA ILE A 7 6.64 27.08 18.76
C ILE A 7 5.12 27.06 18.62
N ILE A 8 4.46 27.67 19.60
CA ILE A 8 3.09 28.17 19.48
C ILE A 8 3.21 29.51 18.75
N ALA A 9 2.71 29.60 17.52
CA ALA A 9 2.53 30.88 16.84
C ALA A 9 1.10 31.38 17.07
N MET A 10 0.96 32.40 17.93
CA MET A 10 -0.27 33.13 18.17
C MET A 10 -0.69 33.95 16.93
N ILE A 11 -2.00 33.93 16.71
CA ILE A 11 -2.77 34.74 15.76
C ILE A 11 -2.62 36.23 16.10
N VAL A 12 -2.28 37.05 15.11
CA VAL A 12 -2.46 38.51 15.17
C VAL A 12 -3.57 38.90 14.19
N PHE A 13 -4.65 39.42 14.74
CA PHE A 13 -5.78 40.01 14.03
C PHE A 13 -5.36 41.31 13.31
N GLY A 14 -5.69 41.43 12.03
CA GLY A 14 -5.55 42.66 11.25
C GLY A 14 -6.45 42.59 10.02
N ALA A 15 -7.45 43.47 9.97
CA ALA A 15 -8.55 43.43 9.03
C ALA A 15 -8.12 43.61 7.56
N THR A 16 -8.61 42.75 6.68
CA THR A 16 -8.97 43.13 5.30
C THR A 16 -9.98 42.11 4.75
N LEU A 17 -11.23 42.56 4.60
CA LEU A 17 -12.27 41.88 3.84
C LEU A 17 -11.82 41.81 2.38
N ALA A 18 -11.31 40.67 1.91
CA ALA A 18 -11.29 40.32 0.49
C ALA A 18 -10.88 38.84 0.29
N ALA A 19 -11.83 38.07 -0.25
CA ALA A 19 -11.62 36.83 -0.99
C ALA A 19 -11.00 35.60 -0.26
N LEU A 20 -11.82 34.54 -0.22
CA LEU A 20 -11.46 33.11 -0.15
C LEU A 20 -10.88 32.62 1.20
N PRO A 21 -11.24 31.39 1.66
CA PRO A 21 -11.09 30.25 0.79
C PRO A 21 -12.08 29.09 0.93
N LEU A 22 -12.29 28.46 -0.22
CA LEU A 22 -12.60 27.06 -0.45
C LEU A 22 -11.54 26.09 0.16
N ALA A 23 -10.85 26.47 1.26
CA ALA A 23 -9.71 25.74 1.82
C ALA A 23 -10.00 25.07 3.17
N ILE A 24 -11.26 24.83 3.51
CA ILE A 24 -11.59 23.89 4.61
C ILE A 24 -11.46 22.42 4.16
N ARG A 25 -11.27 22.15 2.85
CA ARG A 25 -10.98 20.80 2.33
C ARG A 25 -9.50 20.38 2.40
N HIS A 26 -8.61 21.20 2.95
CA HIS A 26 -7.15 20.93 2.98
C HIS A 26 -6.53 20.89 4.38
N LEU A 27 -7.34 20.89 5.45
CA LEU A 27 -6.82 20.93 6.83
C LEU A 27 -6.62 19.55 7.48
N PHE A 28 -6.96 18.48 6.77
CA PHE A 28 -6.50 17.14 7.08
C PHE A 28 -6.14 16.47 5.75
N PRO A 29 -4.91 16.60 5.22
CA PRO A 29 -4.39 15.44 4.54
C PRO A 29 -4.41 14.37 5.62
N ASP A 30 -5.33 13.41 5.52
CA ASP A 30 -5.13 12.13 6.19
C ASP A 30 -3.70 11.74 5.78
N GLU A 31 -2.74 11.85 6.71
CA GLU A 31 -1.38 11.39 6.51
C GLU A 31 -1.48 9.87 6.43
N TYR A 32 -1.79 9.38 5.23
CA TYR A 32 -1.70 7.99 4.89
C TYR A 32 -0.21 7.66 4.87
N ASP A 33 0.26 7.00 5.92
CA ASP A 33 1.57 6.36 5.89
C ASP A 33 1.50 5.24 4.86
N GLU A 34 2.08 5.55 3.71
CA GLU A 34 2.14 4.72 2.53
C GLU A 34 3.53 4.09 2.48
N ALA A 35 3.64 2.84 2.94
CA ALA A 35 4.93 2.15 3.03
C ALA A 35 4.86 0.76 2.39
N MET A 36 5.88 0.44 1.59
CA MET A 36 6.16 -0.94 1.22
C MET A 36 6.58 -1.69 2.48
N ALA A 37 5.92 -2.82 2.77
CA ALA A 37 6.33 -3.69 3.85
C ALA A 37 7.70 -4.28 3.51
N GLN A 38 8.78 -3.76 4.12
CA GLN A 38 10.15 -4.17 3.80
C GLN A 38 10.39 -5.68 4.00
N ASP A 39 9.65 -6.28 4.93
CA ASP A 39 9.77 -7.69 5.29
C ASP A 39 8.96 -8.63 4.39
N ARG A 40 8.05 -8.09 3.58
CA ARG A 40 7.18 -8.85 2.68
C ARG A 40 7.47 -8.46 1.24
N ARG A 41 8.64 -8.89 0.76
CA ARG A 41 9.10 -8.70 -0.62
C ARG A 41 9.91 -9.88 -1.11
N ALA A 42 9.93 -10.10 -2.42
CA ALA A 42 10.79 -11.09 -3.07
C ALA A 42 11.27 -10.59 -4.44
N ALA A 43 12.48 -10.97 -4.83
CA ALA A 43 13.05 -10.65 -6.13
C ALA A 43 13.41 -11.91 -6.92
N ASN A 44 13.30 -11.86 -8.25
CA ASN A 44 13.83 -12.90 -9.14
C ASN A 44 15.29 -12.62 -9.55
N SER A 45 15.87 -13.47 -10.40
CA SER A 45 17.28 -13.33 -10.80
C SER A 45 17.56 -12.11 -11.69
N ARG A 46 16.54 -11.57 -12.34
CA ARG A 46 16.62 -10.33 -13.15
C ARG A 46 16.51 -9.05 -12.32
N GLY A 47 16.11 -9.16 -11.05
CA GLY A 47 15.83 -8.02 -10.19
C GLY A 47 14.39 -7.49 -10.29
N ASP A 48 13.47 -8.23 -10.92
CA ASP A 48 12.04 -7.91 -10.81
C ASP A 48 11.61 -8.17 -9.35
N THR A 49 10.97 -7.19 -8.72
CA THR A 49 10.66 -7.22 -7.29
C THR A 49 9.16 -7.16 -7.06
N VAL A 50 8.62 -8.11 -6.28
CA VAL A 50 7.24 -8.10 -5.79
C VAL A 50 7.24 -7.76 -4.31
N ALA A 51 6.27 -6.97 -3.86
CA ALA A 51 6.09 -6.63 -2.45
C ALA A 51 4.63 -6.40 -2.08
N GLU A 52 4.33 -6.50 -0.79
CA GLU A 52 3.10 -5.98 -0.22
C GLU A 52 3.22 -4.47 0.07
N TYR A 53 2.12 -3.78 -0.17
CA TYR A 53 1.91 -2.39 0.14
C TYR A 53 0.65 -2.26 0.99
N ASP A 54 0.82 -1.76 2.21
CA ASP A 54 -0.26 -1.53 3.15
C ASP A 54 -0.51 -0.02 3.24
N ARG A 55 -1.74 0.40 2.94
CA ARG A 55 -2.17 1.77 3.23
C ARG A 55 -2.90 1.79 4.56
N SER A 56 -2.23 2.33 5.57
CA SER A 56 -2.83 2.55 6.88
C SER A 56 -3.47 3.93 6.93
N CYS A 57 -4.67 4.01 7.48
CA CYS A 57 -5.30 5.26 7.91
C CYS A 57 -5.36 5.17 9.44
N GLY A 58 -5.30 6.28 10.19
CA GLY A 58 -5.07 6.34 11.65
C GLY A 58 -5.89 5.44 12.60
N PHE A 59 -6.83 4.62 12.10
CA PHE A 59 -7.59 3.61 12.85
C PHE A 59 -7.51 2.17 12.29
N GLY A 60 -6.71 1.88 11.24
CA GLY A 60 -6.52 0.51 10.71
C GLY A 60 -5.91 0.44 9.30
N VAL A 61 -5.50 -0.76 8.89
CA VAL A 61 -5.11 -1.07 7.50
C VAL A 61 -6.39 -1.29 6.70
N PHE A 62 -6.69 -0.41 5.74
CA PHE A 62 -7.93 -0.49 4.95
C PHE A 62 -7.72 -1.06 3.55
N ASP A 63 -6.56 -0.78 2.96
CA ASP A 63 -6.22 -1.22 1.60
C ASP A 63 -4.86 -1.93 1.60
N GLN A 64 -4.90 -3.24 1.37
CA GLN A 64 -3.69 -4.02 1.10
C GLN A 64 -3.59 -4.29 -0.39
N SER A 65 -2.38 -4.15 -0.91
CA SER A 65 -2.13 -4.41 -2.31
C SER A 65 -0.79 -5.09 -2.52
N ILE A 66 -0.71 -5.87 -3.60
CA ILE A 66 0.56 -6.42 -4.07
C ILE A 66 0.99 -5.62 -5.26
N VAL A 67 2.24 -5.19 -5.25
CA VAL A 67 2.86 -4.43 -6.32
C VAL A 67 4.04 -5.20 -6.89
N LEU A 68 4.25 -5.04 -8.19
CA LEU A 68 5.39 -5.56 -8.92
C LEU A 68 6.14 -4.40 -9.56
N GLN A 69 7.44 -4.34 -9.31
CA GLN A 69 8.39 -3.50 -10.01
C GLN A 69 9.23 -4.36 -10.94
N LEU A 70 9.15 -4.10 -12.24
CA LEU A 70 10.07 -4.73 -13.19
C LEU A 70 11.45 -4.11 -13.07
N ALA A 71 12.50 -4.89 -13.32
CA ALA A 71 13.87 -4.39 -13.29
C ALA A 71 14.04 -3.22 -14.28
N GLY A 72 14.56 -2.10 -13.78
CA GLY A 72 14.72 -0.87 -14.55
C GLY A 72 13.43 -0.10 -14.84
N ALA A 73 12.26 -0.56 -14.36
CA ALA A 73 11.02 0.19 -14.48
C ALA A 73 10.86 1.19 -13.33
N GLU A 74 10.51 2.43 -13.69
CA GLU A 74 10.20 3.48 -12.72
C GLU A 74 8.82 3.31 -12.07
N LYS A 75 7.90 2.61 -12.75
CA LYS A 75 6.51 2.47 -12.32
C LYS A 75 6.23 1.11 -11.69
N LEU A 76 5.54 1.15 -10.55
CA LEU A 76 4.94 -0.03 -9.91
C LEU A 76 3.67 -0.45 -10.65
N THR A 77 3.48 -1.75 -10.80
CA THR A 77 2.24 -2.34 -11.29
C THR A 77 1.50 -3.01 -10.14
N THR A 78 0.30 -2.54 -9.82
CA THR A 78 -0.58 -3.24 -8.88
C THR A 78 -1.05 -4.56 -9.48
N LEU A 79 -0.73 -5.66 -8.78
CA LEU A 79 -1.10 -7.02 -9.14
C LEU A 79 -2.43 -7.42 -8.51
N ALA A 80 -2.61 -7.15 -7.22
CA ALA A 80 -3.81 -7.50 -6.49
C ALA A 80 -4.17 -6.43 -5.45
N LYS A 81 -5.47 -6.35 -5.13
CA LYS A 81 -6.00 -5.59 -4.00
C LYS A 81 -6.86 -6.51 -3.15
N PHE A 82 -6.59 -6.58 -1.86
CA PHE A 82 -7.16 -7.57 -0.96
C PHE A 82 -7.29 -7.04 0.46
N GLN A 83 -7.97 -7.82 1.30
CA GLN A 83 -8.06 -7.60 2.74
C GLN A 83 -7.76 -8.93 3.44
N ASN A 84 -6.54 -9.07 3.98
CA ASN A 84 -6.12 -10.26 4.71
C ASN A 84 -6.71 -10.28 6.12
N LEU A 85 -6.89 -11.51 6.60
CA LEU A 85 -7.23 -11.80 7.98
C LEU A 85 -6.01 -12.16 8.84
N HIS A 86 -4.88 -12.44 8.19
CA HIS A 86 -3.77 -13.09 8.83
C HIS A 86 -2.45 -12.39 8.54
N TYR A 87 -1.69 -12.12 9.61
CA TYR A 87 -0.45 -11.34 9.55
C TYR A 87 0.72 -12.11 8.87
N ALA A 88 0.62 -13.43 8.69
CA ALA A 88 1.70 -14.20 8.05
C ALA A 88 1.62 -14.23 6.50
N TYR A 89 0.71 -13.46 5.90
CA TYR A 89 0.48 -13.37 4.46
C TYR A 89 0.47 -11.91 3.99
N PRO A 90 0.77 -11.64 2.72
CA PRO A 90 1.03 -12.57 1.61
C PRO A 90 2.45 -13.16 1.59
N LYS A 91 2.62 -14.27 0.87
CA LYS A 91 3.92 -14.88 0.55
C LYS A 91 4.17 -14.88 -0.95
N PHE A 92 5.42 -14.69 -1.33
CA PHE A 92 5.84 -14.53 -2.72
C PHE A 92 6.83 -15.62 -3.11
N HIS A 93 6.52 -16.35 -4.18
CA HIS A 93 7.36 -17.43 -4.67
C HIS A 93 7.59 -17.26 -6.18
N TRP A 94 8.80 -16.85 -6.54
CA TRP A 94 9.24 -16.87 -7.93
C TRP A 94 9.53 -18.32 -8.33
N ILE A 95 8.74 -18.86 -9.25
CA ILE A 95 8.96 -20.20 -9.82
C ILE A 95 10.14 -20.14 -10.80
N ASN A 96 10.20 -19.04 -11.55
CA ASN A 96 11.32 -18.63 -12.39
C ASN A 96 11.14 -17.13 -12.71
N ASP A 97 11.98 -16.56 -13.56
CA ASP A 97 11.91 -15.11 -13.84
C ASP A 97 10.60 -14.67 -14.52
N ASN A 98 9.83 -15.58 -15.12
CA ASN A 98 8.60 -15.27 -15.85
C ASN A 98 7.34 -15.75 -15.15
N ASN A 99 7.45 -16.44 -14.00
CA ASN A 99 6.30 -17.03 -13.33
C ASN A 99 6.39 -16.75 -11.82
N LEU A 100 5.41 -16.00 -11.33
CA LEU A 100 5.26 -15.62 -9.93
C LEU A 100 4.02 -16.31 -9.35
N ASN A 101 4.18 -17.02 -8.24
CA ASN A 101 3.07 -17.45 -7.41
C ASN A 101 2.93 -16.51 -6.21
N VAL A 102 1.70 -16.07 -5.95
CA VAL A 102 1.35 -15.21 -4.83
C VAL A 102 0.33 -15.93 -3.95
N GLU A 103 0.75 -16.23 -2.72
CA GLU A 103 -0.15 -16.81 -1.72
C GLU A 103 -0.73 -15.69 -0.88
N LEU A 104 -2.04 -15.44 -1.00
CA LEU A 104 -2.74 -14.44 -0.21
C LEU A 104 -3.21 -14.99 1.13
N GLY A 105 -3.33 -16.31 1.26
CA GLY A 105 -3.91 -16.94 2.43
C GLY A 105 -5.42 -16.74 2.52
N SER A 106 -5.94 -16.49 3.73
CA SER A 106 -7.36 -16.25 3.96
C SER A 106 -7.70 -14.76 3.83
N VAL A 107 -8.57 -14.44 2.89
CA VAL A 107 -8.98 -13.07 2.53
C VAL A 107 -10.45 -12.83 2.81
N ARG A 108 -10.81 -11.66 3.34
CA ARG A 108 -12.21 -11.19 3.46
C ARG A 108 -12.74 -10.58 2.17
N GLY A 109 -11.84 -10.03 1.35
CA GLY A 109 -12.20 -9.30 0.14
C GLY A 109 -11.09 -9.35 -0.89
N LEU A 110 -11.50 -9.45 -2.16
CA LEU A 110 -10.65 -9.32 -3.34
C LEU A 110 -11.35 -8.39 -4.32
N SER A 111 -10.66 -7.34 -4.75
CA SER A 111 -11.21 -6.37 -5.69
C SER A 111 -10.43 -6.29 -7.01
N SER A 112 -9.20 -6.82 -7.05
CA SER A 112 -8.39 -6.88 -8.27
C SER A 112 -7.45 -8.08 -8.23
N LEU A 113 -7.35 -8.79 -9.36
CA LEU A 113 -6.39 -9.86 -9.60
C LEU A 113 -5.88 -9.80 -11.04
N ARG A 114 -4.65 -9.35 -11.22
CA ARG A 114 -3.98 -9.28 -12.52
C ARG A 114 -3.18 -10.56 -12.75
N GLY A 115 -3.56 -11.35 -13.77
CA GLY A 115 -2.85 -12.60 -14.11
C GLY A 115 -1.55 -12.43 -14.89
N LYS A 116 -1.23 -11.21 -15.36
CA LYS A 116 -0.02 -10.92 -16.15
C LYS A 116 0.43 -9.46 -16.00
N ALA A 117 1.74 -9.26 -15.87
CA ALA A 117 2.38 -7.93 -15.90
C ALA A 117 3.69 -8.01 -16.73
N GLY A 118 3.75 -7.27 -17.84
CA GLY A 118 4.84 -7.46 -18.81
C GLY A 118 4.88 -8.90 -19.31
N ASN A 119 6.05 -9.56 -19.22
CA ASN A 119 6.22 -10.97 -19.58
C ASN A 119 6.00 -11.94 -18.41
N ILE A 120 5.69 -11.42 -17.22
CA ILE A 120 5.53 -12.22 -16.01
C ILE A 120 4.09 -12.68 -15.88
N ARG A 121 3.88 -13.99 -15.81
CA ARG A 121 2.61 -14.63 -15.47
C ARG A 121 2.48 -14.71 -13.96
N ILE A 122 1.29 -14.38 -13.45
CA ILE A 122 1.00 -14.41 -12.01
C ILE A 122 -0.11 -15.41 -11.72
N SER A 123 0.15 -16.30 -10.77
CA SER A 123 -0.82 -17.23 -10.19
C SER A 123 -1.09 -16.85 -8.75
N TYR A 124 -2.32 -17.06 -8.30
CA TYR A 124 -2.76 -16.72 -6.94
C TYR A 124 -3.31 -17.94 -6.23
N THR A 125 -2.96 -18.10 -4.95
CA THR A 125 -3.57 -19.08 -4.06
C THR A 125 -4.21 -18.35 -2.88
N TYR A 126 -5.51 -18.57 -2.67
CA TYR A 126 -6.26 -17.92 -1.60
C TYR A 126 -7.50 -18.73 -1.19
N THR A 127 -8.03 -18.41 -0.01
CA THR A 127 -9.32 -18.90 0.47
C THR A 127 -10.17 -17.69 0.85
N MET A 128 -11.40 -17.62 0.34
CA MET A 128 -12.35 -16.61 0.79
C MET A 128 -12.83 -17.00 2.19
N ALA A 129 -12.62 -16.13 3.17
CA ALA A 129 -13.26 -16.29 4.47
C ALA A 129 -14.74 -15.97 4.33
N ASP A 130 -15.60 -16.85 4.84
CA ASP A 130 -17.02 -16.56 4.95
C ASP A 130 -17.19 -15.27 5.75
N LYS A 131 -18.10 -14.40 5.28
CA LYS A 131 -18.54 -13.28 6.10
C LYS A 131 -19.20 -13.90 7.33
N VAL A 132 -18.57 -13.80 8.50
CA VAL A 132 -19.26 -14.06 9.75
C VAL A 132 -20.43 -13.08 9.77
N GLN A 133 -21.63 -13.63 9.62
CA GLN A 133 -22.89 -12.90 9.50
C GLN A 133 -23.33 -12.36 10.85
#